data_AF-A0A141RFF1-F1
#
_entry.id   AF-A0A141RFF1-F1
#
_cell.length_a   1.000
_cell.length_b   1.000
_cell.length_c   1.000
_cell.angle_alpha   90.00
_cell.angle_beta   90.00
_cell.angle_gamma   90.00
#
_symmetry.space_group_name_H-M   'P 1'
#
loop_
_entity.id
_entity.type
_entity.pdbx_description
1 polymer ?
#
loop_
_entity_poly.entity_id
_entity_poly.type
_entity_poly.pdbx_seq_one_letter_code
_entity_poly.pdbx_strand_id
1 'polypeptide(L)'
;LGSISKTFTGVLGGDAIARGEISLDDPVTRYWPQLTGKQWQGIRMLDLATYTAGGLPLQVPDEVTDNAALLRFYQNWQPQWKPGTTRLYANASIGLFGALAVKPSGMGYERAMTTRVLKPLKLDHTWINVPKAEEAHYAWGYRDGKAVRVSPGMLDAQAYGVKTNVQDMANWVMANMAPEKVADASLKQGIALAQSRYWRIGSMYQGLGWEMLNWPVEANTVIEGSDSKVALAPLPVAEVNPPAPPVKASWVHKTGSTGGVGRYL
;
A
#
# COMPACT_ATOMS: atom_id res chain seq x y z
N LEU A 1 -5.72 1.52 -11.15
CA LEU A 1 -4.97 0.35 -10.64
C LEU A 1 -5.70 -0.37 -9.52
N GLY A 2 -6.59 0.31 -8.78
CA GLY A 2 -7.16 -0.31 -7.59
C GLY A 2 -6.04 -0.58 -6.59
N SER A 3 -6.16 -1.67 -5.84
CA SER A 3 -5.19 -2.03 -4.80
C SER A 3 -3.74 -2.26 -5.23
N ILE A 4 -3.41 -2.38 -6.53
CA ILE A 4 -2.00 -2.35 -6.98
C ILE A 4 -1.34 -1.01 -6.61
N SER A 5 -2.12 0.07 -6.44
CA SER A 5 -1.63 1.37 -5.95
C SER A 5 -0.87 1.27 -4.63
N LYS A 6 -1.17 0.27 -3.80
CA LYS A 6 -0.49 0.03 -2.52
C LYS A 6 0.98 -0.31 -2.67
N THR A 7 1.38 -0.89 -3.81
CA THR A 7 2.79 -1.16 -4.11
C THR A 7 3.56 0.15 -4.26
N PHE A 8 2.96 1.17 -4.91
CA PHE A 8 3.52 2.51 -4.97
C PHE A 8 3.59 3.15 -3.59
N THR A 9 2.51 3.05 -2.79
CA THR A 9 2.47 3.55 -1.40
C THR A 9 3.56 2.93 -0.53
N GLY A 10 3.76 1.61 -0.64
CA GLY A 10 4.79 0.88 0.08
C GLY A 10 6.20 1.32 -0.30
N VAL A 11 6.48 1.49 -1.59
CA VAL A 11 7.76 2.01 -2.08
C VAL A 11 7.98 3.46 -1.67
N LEU A 12 6.97 4.33 -1.72
CA LEU A 12 7.07 5.71 -1.24
C LEU A 12 7.36 5.76 0.27
N GLY A 13 6.73 4.88 1.05
CA GLY A 13 7.06 4.71 2.47
C GLY A 13 8.49 4.20 2.68
N GLY A 14 8.94 3.25 1.86
CA GLY A 14 10.32 2.79 1.80
C GLY A 14 11.32 3.91 1.51
N ASP A 15 11.02 4.77 0.54
CA ASP A 15 11.82 5.96 0.22
C ASP A 15 11.88 6.94 1.40
N ALA A 16 10.75 7.17 2.10
CA ALA A 16 10.73 8.00 3.31
C ALA A 16 11.59 7.40 4.45
N ILE A 17 11.61 6.08 4.61
CA ILE A 17 12.52 5.39 5.55
C ILE A 17 13.97 5.59 5.13
N ALA A 18 14.29 5.41 3.85
CA ALA A 18 15.65 5.58 3.32
C ALA A 18 16.16 7.02 3.45
N ARG A 19 15.25 8.01 3.47
CA ARG A 19 15.56 9.42 3.75
C ARG A 19 15.70 9.75 5.24
N GLY A 20 15.44 8.79 6.13
CA GLY A 20 15.46 9.01 7.59
C GLY A 20 14.28 9.84 8.10
N GLU A 21 13.21 9.97 7.32
CA GLU A 21 12.03 10.77 7.67
C GLU A 21 11.10 10.01 8.62
N ILE A 22 11.01 8.69 8.44
CA ILE A 22 10.22 7.81 9.29
C ILE A 22 10.98 6.53 9.68
N SER A 23 10.56 5.88 10.76
CA SER A 23 10.91 4.50 11.08
C SER A 23 9.66 3.62 11.09
N LEU A 24 9.80 2.36 10.68
CA LEU A 24 8.70 1.39 10.81
C LEU A 24 8.42 1.04 12.28
N ASP A 25 9.39 1.23 13.17
CA ASP A 25 9.22 1.00 14.60
C ASP A 25 8.64 2.20 15.36
N ASP A 26 8.57 3.37 14.71
CA ASP A 26 7.99 4.55 15.33
C ASP A 26 6.50 4.34 15.62
N PRO A 27 6.00 4.81 16.78
CA PRO A 27 4.58 4.76 17.08
C PRO A 27 3.83 5.68 16.10
N VAL A 28 2.65 5.25 15.65
CA VAL A 28 1.81 6.02 14.71
C VAL A 28 1.53 7.44 15.21
N THR A 29 1.34 7.59 16.52
CA THR A 29 1.05 8.87 17.19
C THR A 29 2.18 9.90 17.05
N ARG A 30 3.42 9.47 16.75
CA ARG A 30 4.52 10.38 16.42
C ARG A 30 4.21 11.24 15.19
N TYR A 31 3.55 10.67 14.20
CA TYR A 31 3.21 11.36 12.94
C TYR A 31 1.77 11.87 12.91
N TRP A 32 0.95 11.50 13.91
CA TRP A 32 -0.36 12.09 14.11
C TRP A 32 -0.64 12.36 15.60
N PRO A 33 -0.07 13.43 16.19
CA PRO A 33 -0.20 13.70 17.62
C PRO A 33 -1.64 13.92 18.11
N GLN A 34 -2.55 14.30 17.21
CA GLN A 34 -3.98 14.41 17.50
C GLN A 34 -4.67 13.06 17.74
N LEU A 35 -4.02 11.95 17.36
CA LEU A 35 -4.49 10.59 17.57
C LEU A 35 -4.12 10.14 19.00
N THR A 36 -4.96 10.52 19.96
CA THR A 36 -4.69 10.39 21.40
C THR A 36 -5.36 9.20 22.06
N GLY A 37 -6.19 8.44 21.34
CA GLY A 37 -6.88 7.26 21.85
C GLY A 37 -5.90 6.23 22.39
N LYS A 38 -6.18 5.68 23.59
CA LYS A 38 -5.28 4.71 24.26
C LYS A 38 -5.05 3.46 23.43
N GLN A 39 -5.99 3.08 22.57
CA GLN A 39 -5.86 1.93 21.67
C GLN A 39 -4.75 2.09 20.63
N TRP A 40 -4.27 3.31 20.39
CA TRP A 40 -3.13 3.58 19.51
C TRP A 40 -1.77 3.40 20.18
N GLN A 41 -1.75 3.17 21.51
CA GLN A 41 -0.52 2.85 22.22
C GLN A 41 0.03 1.49 21.74
N GLY A 42 1.27 1.48 21.28
CA GLY A 42 1.94 0.28 20.79
C GLY A 42 1.66 -0.07 19.32
N ILE A 43 0.82 0.68 18.61
CA ILE A 43 0.66 0.53 17.15
C ILE A 43 1.82 1.29 16.48
N ARG A 44 2.63 0.55 15.72
CA ARG A 44 3.78 1.09 14.97
C ARG A 44 3.38 1.45 13.53
N MET A 45 4.23 2.21 12.86
CA MET A 45 4.11 2.44 11.41
C MET A 45 4.14 1.13 10.61
N LEU A 46 4.91 0.13 11.07
CA LEU A 46 4.90 -1.22 10.50
C LEU A 46 3.49 -1.80 10.47
N ASP A 47 2.77 -1.71 11.59
CA ASP A 47 1.46 -2.32 11.74
C ASP A 47 0.42 -1.74 10.79
N LEU A 48 0.52 -0.44 10.49
CA LEU A 48 -0.30 0.19 9.47
C LEU A 48 0.07 -0.29 8.06
N ALA A 49 1.36 -0.35 7.75
CA ALA A 49 1.84 -0.72 6.42
C ALA A 49 1.54 -2.18 6.05
N THR A 50 1.49 -3.07 7.06
CA THR A 50 1.36 -4.52 6.87
C THR A 50 0.03 -5.10 7.34
N TYR A 51 -0.95 -4.25 7.63
CA TYR A 51 -2.32 -4.64 8.01
C TYR A 51 -2.42 -5.40 9.33
N THR A 52 -1.49 -5.17 10.25
CA THR A 52 -1.37 -5.86 11.54
C THR A 52 -1.72 -4.97 12.74
N ALA A 53 -2.34 -3.82 12.52
CA ALA A 53 -2.77 -2.89 13.58
C ALA A 53 -3.83 -3.45 14.54
N GLY A 54 -4.44 -4.60 14.22
CA GLY A 54 -5.44 -5.24 15.09
C GLY A 54 -6.88 -5.10 14.60
N GLY A 55 -7.10 -5.14 13.28
CA GLY A 55 -8.45 -5.14 12.70
C GLY A 55 -8.99 -3.78 12.28
N LEU A 56 -8.12 -2.95 11.68
CA LEU A 56 -8.61 -1.82 10.88
C LEU A 56 -9.46 -2.33 9.72
N PRO A 57 -10.55 -1.63 9.34
CA PRO A 57 -11.52 -2.15 8.39
C PRO A 57 -11.00 -2.13 6.95
N LEU A 58 -11.59 -2.99 6.12
CA LEU A 58 -11.26 -3.09 4.69
C LEU A 58 -11.38 -1.73 3.98
N GLN A 59 -12.41 -0.95 4.28
CA GLN A 59 -12.68 0.36 3.72
C GLN A 59 -12.77 1.41 4.83
N VAL A 60 -12.40 2.65 4.49
CA VAL A 60 -12.86 3.81 5.26
C VAL A 60 -14.37 3.98 4.95
N PRO A 61 -15.24 4.19 5.94
CA PRO A 61 -16.68 4.39 5.69
C PRO A 61 -16.95 5.59 4.79
N ASP A 62 -17.98 5.51 3.94
CA ASP A 62 -18.31 6.53 2.93
C ASP A 62 -18.69 7.88 3.57
N GLU A 63 -19.17 7.88 4.82
CA GLU A 63 -19.53 9.09 5.56
C GLU A 63 -18.29 9.88 6.05
N VAL A 64 -17.10 9.30 5.94
CA VAL A 64 -15.84 9.96 6.27
C VAL A 64 -15.35 10.73 5.05
N THR A 65 -15.71 12.01 4.99
CA THR A 65 -15.49 12.86 3.79
C THR A 65 -14.45 13.95 3.98
N ASP A 66 -13.94 14.15 5.20
CA ASP A 66 -12.94 15.17 5.51
C ASP A 66 -11.92 14.71 6.59
N ASN A 67 -10.90 15.53 6.82
CA ASN A 67 -9.84 15.23 7.79
C ASN A 67 -10.33 15.16 9.25
N ALA A 68 -11.34 15.94 9.62
CA ALA A 68 -11.89 15.92 10.97
C ALA A 68 -12.72 14.64 11.21
N ALA A 69 -13.51 14.23 10.22
CA ALA A 69 -14.21 12.95 10.20
C ALA A 69 -13.23 11.78 10.21
N LEU A 70 -12.12 11.87 9.46
CA LEU A 70 -11.10 10.83 9.43
C LEU A 70 -10.41 10.68 10.80
N LEU A 71 -10.08 11.79 11.45
CA LEU A 71 -9.56 11.76 12.82
C LEU A 71 -10.57 11.12 13.78
N ARG A 72 -11.85 11.52 13.73
CA ARG A 72 -12.91 10.91 14.57
C ARG A 72 -13.05 9.41 14.31
N PHE A 73 -13.01 8.99 13.06
CA PHE A 73 -13.05 7.58 12.66
C PHE A 73 -11.92 6.79 13.32
N TYR A 74 -10.67 7.23 13.20
CA TYR A 74 -9.53 6.54 13.83
C TYR A 74 -9.52 6.65 15.36
N GLN A 75 -9.99 7.77 15.93
CA GLN A 75 -10.10 7.94 17.38
C GLN A 75 -11.16 7.03 18.02
N ASN A 76 -12.23 6.71 17.29
CA ASN A 76 -13.32 5.87 17.77
C ASN A 76 -13.15 4.38 17.41
N TRP A 77 -12.28 4.05 16.46
CA TRP A 77 -11.95 2.67 16.15
C TRP A 77 -11.39 1.94 17.38
N GLN A 78 -11.83 0.70 17.59
CA GLN A 78 -11.34 -0.20 18.63
C GLN A 78 -10.74 -1.45 17.99
N PRO A 79 -9.55 -1.90 18.43
CA PRO A 79 -8.93 -3.11 17.91
C PRO A 79 -9.72 -4.36 18.28
N GLN A 80 -9.81 -5.29 17.33
CA GLN A 80 -10.34 -6.64 17.55
C GLN A 80 -9.25 -7.60 18.04
N TRP A 81 -7.99 -7.30 17.71
CA TRP A 81 -6.82 -8.10 18.11
C TRP A 81 -5.70 -7.20 18.59
N LYS A 82 -4.77 -7.78 19.36
CA LYS A 82 -3.53 -7.09 19.74
C LYS A 82 -2.73 -6.73 18.48
N PRO A 83 -2.11 -5.53 18.40
CA PRO A 83 -1.22 -5.17 17.31
C PRO A 83 -0.12 -6.23 17.09
N GLY A 84 0.22 -6.50 15.84
CA GLY A 84 1.24 -7.48 15.45
C GLY A 84 0.83 -8.95 15.56
N THR A 85 -0.44 -9.27 15.81
CA THR A 85 -0.88 -10.69 15.99
C THR A 85 -1.73 -11.24 14.85
N THR A 86 -2.47 -10.38 14.15
CA THR A 86 -3.41 -10.78 13.09
C THR A 86 -3.28 -9.82 11.91
N ARG A 87 -3.09 -10.36 10.71
CA ARG A 87 -3.22 -9.62 9.45
C ARG A 87 -4.68 -9.61 9.02
N LEU A 88 -5.24 -8.41 8.85
CA LEU A 88 -6.54 -8.22 8.19
C LEU A 88 -6.37 -7.16 7.10
N TYR A 89 -6.39 -7.58 5.83
CA TYR A 89 -6.15 -6.70 4.69
C TYR A 89 -7.10 -5.47 4.71
N ALA A 90 -6.52 -4.26 4.66
CA ALA A 90 -7.27 -3.04 4.95
C ALA A 90 -6.79 -1.79 4.19
N ASN A 91 -7.70 -1.11 3.49
CA ASN A 91 -7.44 0.20 2.91
C ASN A 91 -7.23 1.25 4.00
N ALA A 92 -8.01 1.20 5.09
CA ALA A 92 -7.84 2.11 6.22
C ALA A 92 -6.46 1.96 6.89
N SER A 93 -5.84 0.78 6.83
CA SER A 93 -4.51 0.57 7.41
C SER A 93 -3.39 1.18 6.56
N ILE A 94 -3.15 0.65 5.36
CA ILE A 94 -2.04 1.13 4.52
C ILE A 94 -2.31 2.52 3.93
N GLY A 95 -3.59 2.89 3.79
CA GLY A 95 -3.98 4.24 3.41
C GLY A 95 -3.51 5.25 4.46
N LEU A 96 -3.70 4.94 5.74
CA LEU A 96 -3.20 5.78 6.82
C LEU A 96 -1.66 5.80 6.84
N PHE A 97 -1.01 4.65 6.68
CA PHE A 97 0.45 4.58 6.56
C PHE A 97 0.97 5.56 5.49
N GLY A 98 0.42 5.52 4.28
CA GLY A 98 0.85 6.40 3.19
C GLY A 98 0.63 7.88 3.50
N ALA A 99 -0.47 8.24 4.15
CA ALA A 99 -0.77 9.62 4.55
C ALA A 99 0.19 10.14 5.62
N LEU A 100 0.60 9.29 6.56
CA LEU A 100 1.52 9.66 7.65
C LEU A 100 2.99 9.64 7.21
N ALA A 101 3.38 8.69 6.34
CA ALA A 101 4.75 8.52 5.87
C ALA A 101 5.30 9.77 5.16
N VAL A 102 4.43 10.56 4.51
CA VAL A 102 4.84 11.76 3.79
C VAL A 102 4.85 13.03 4.65
N LYS A 103 4.29 13.01 5.87
CA LYS A 103 4.17 14.21 6.71
C LYS A 103 5.50 14.90 7.02
N PRO A 104 6.59 14.18 7.39
CA PRO A 104 7.87 14.83 7.69
C PRO A 104 8.47 15.59 6.50
N SER A 105 8.14 15.20 5.26
CA SER A 105 8.59 15.90 4.06
C SER A 105 7.94 17.26 3.84
N GLY A 106 6.84 17.57 4.54
CA GLY A 106 6.01 18.75 4.30
C GLY A 106 5.19 18.70 3.01
N MET A 107 5.25 17.61 2.23
CA MET A 107 4.50 17.44 0.99
C MET A 107 3.16 16.75 1.21
N GLY A 108 2.16 17.13 0.42
CA GLY A 108 0.98 16.30 0.22
C GLY A 108 1.32 15.00 -0.51
N TYR A 109 0.54 13.94 -0.27
CA TYR A 109 0.81 12.59 -0.77
C TYR A 109 1.03 12.52 -2.30
N GLU A 110 0.16 13.14 -3.10
CA GLU A 110 0.31 13.13 -4.56
C GLU A 110 1.59 13.82 -5.02
N ARG A 111 1.97 14.93 -4.36
CA ARG A 111 3.22 15.62 -4.66
C ARG A 111 4.42 14.74 -4.33
N ALA A 112 4.43 14.10 -3.15
CA ALA A 112 5.50 13.19 -2.75
C ALA A 112 5.61 11.99 -3.69
N MET A 113 4.48 11.37 -4.06
CA MET A 113 4.43 10.27 -5.03
C MET A 113 5.01 10.68 -6.37
N THR A 114 4.56 11.82 -6.89
CA THR A 114 5.02 12.34 -8.19
C THR A 114 6.51 12.64 -8.18
N THR A 115 7.01 13.33 -7.15
CA THR A 115 8.40 13.80 -7.12
C THR A 115 9.40 12.71 -6.76
N ARG A 116 9.03 11.78 -5.88
CA ARG A 116 9.95 10.78 -5.32
C ARG A 116 9.89 9.42 -6.01
N VAL A 117 8.78 9.09 -6.67
CA VAL A 117 8.58 7.78 -7.28
C VAL A 117 8.36 7.90 -8.79
N LEU A 118 7.33 8.63 -9.22
CA LEU A 118 6.91 8.61 -10.63
C LEU A 118 7.94 9.27 -11.55
N LYS A 119 8.38 10.49 -11.24
CA LYS A 119 9.36 11.21 -12.05
C LYS A 119 10.73 10.52 -12.11
N PRO A 120 11.34 10.06 -11.00
CA PRO A 120 12.63 9.36 -11.06
C PRO A 120 12.59 8.06 -11.88
N LEU A 121 11.43 7.39 -11.94
CA LEU A 121 11.23 6.19 -12.75
C LEU A 121 10.71 6.47 -14.16
N LYS A 122 10.53 7.75 -14.54
CA LYS A 122 9.97 8.17 -15.84
C LYS A 122 8.61 7.54 -16.14
N LEU A 123 7.76 7.49 -15.13
CA LEU A 123 6.36 7.04 -15.25
C LEU A 123 5.49 8.22 -15.64
N ASP A 124 5.70 8.72 -16.85
CA ASP A 124 5.17 10.01 -17.33
C ASP A 124 3.67 9.99 -17.62
N HIS A 125 3.05 8.80 -17.67
CA HIS A 125 1.61 8.60 -17.88
C HIS A 125 0.96 7.89 -16.69
N THR A 126 1.50 8.14 -15.49
CA THR A 126 1.00 7.60 -14.23
C THR A 126 0.54 8.74 -13.32
N TRP A 127 -0.68 8.63 -12.78
CA TRP A 127 -1.39 9.72 -12.13
C TRP A 127 -2.16 9.25 -10.89
N ILE A 128 -2.23 10.08 -9.85
CA ILE A 128 -3.27 9.97 -8.83
C ILE A 128 -4.53 10.66 -9.35
N ASN A 129 -4.43 11.96 -9.66
CA ASN A 129 -5.45 12.72 -10.36
C ASN A 129 -5.10 12.82 -11.85
N VAL A 130 -5.95 12.25 -12.71
CA VAL A 130 -5.73 12.30 -14.17
C VAL A 130 -5.95 13.73 -14.64
N PRO A 131 -4.95 14.38 -15.24
CA PRO A 131 -5.09 15.76 -15.71
C PRO A 131 -6.00 15.82 -16.95
N LYS A 132 -6.58 16.99 -17.20
CA LYS A 132 -7.51 17.22 -18.32
C LYS A 132 -6.93 16.79 -19.69
N ALA A 133 -5.64 17.01 -19.90
CA ALA A 133 -4.94 16.61 -21.13
C ALA A 133 -4.92 15.09 -21.37
N GLU A 134 -5.06 14.29 -20.31
CA GLU A 134 -5.01 12.82 -20.35
C GLU A 134 -6.40 12.16 -20.28
N GLU A 135 -7.48 12.95 -20.16
CA GLU A 135 -8.84 12.42 -20.00
C GLU A 135 -9.28 11.53 -21.16
N ALA A 136 -8.82 11.83 -22.38
CA ALA A 136 -9.08 11.06 -23.58
C ALA A 136 -8.43 9.66 -23.55
N HIS A 137 -7.35 9.49 -22.76
CA HIS A 137 -6.64 8.22 -22.59
C HIS A 137 -7.12 7.44 -21.35
N TYR A 138 -7.96 8.05 -20.52
CA TYR A 138 -8.50 7.40 -19.33
C TYR A 138 -9.69 6.51 -19.70
N ALA A 139 -9.44 5.21 -19.84
CA ALA A 139 -10.49 4.22 -20.11
C ALA A 139 -11.65 4.27 -19.09
N TRP A 140 -12.87 4.01 -19.58
CA TRP A 140 -14.00 3.64 -18.72
C TRP A 140 -13.82 2.21 -18.22
N GLY A 141 -14.12 1.97 -16.94
CA GLY A 141 -14.41 0.64 -16.44
C GLY A 141 -15.88 0.29 -16.70
N TYR A 142 -16.24 -0.99 -16.61
CA TYR A 142 -17.64 -1.42 -16.76
C TYR A 142 -18.06 -2.28 -15.56
N ARG A 143 -19.17 -1.91 -14.93
CA ARG A 143 -19.82 -2.67 -13.85
C ARG A 143 -21.29 -2.83 -14.21
N ASP A 144 -21.76 -4.07 -14.30
CA ASP A 144 -23.14 -4.39 -14.66
C ASP A 144 -23.59 -3.68 -15.96
N GLY A 145 -22.69 -3.66 -16.96
CA GLY A 145 -22.89 -2.99 -18.25
C GLY A 145 -22.80 -1.47 -18.23
N LYS A 146 -22.63 -0.83 -17.06
CA LYS A 146 -22.54 0.62 -16.92
C LYS A 146 -21.10 1.10 -16.90
N ALA A 147 -20.80 2.13 -17.70
CA ALA A 147 -19.51 2.80 -17.70
C ALA A 147 -19.30 3.53 -16.36
N VAL A 148 -18.19 3.24 -15.69
CA VAL A 148 -17.85 3.80 -14.38
C VAL A 148 -16.37 4.18 -14.30
N ARG A 149 -16.08 5.20 -13.50
CA ARG A 149 -14.73 5.50 -12.98
C ARG A 149 -14.80 5.47 -11.45
N VAL A 150 -13.64 5.32 -10.80
CA VAL A 150 -13.58 5.29 -9.33
C VAL A 150 -14.04 6.63 -8.76
N SER A 151 -14.92 6.60 -7.76
CA SER A 151 -15.34 7.78 -7.02
C SER A 151 -14.27 8.22 -6.02
N PRO A 152 -14.15 9.53 -5.72
CA PRO A 152 -13.28 10.01 -4.65
C PRO A 152 -13.68 9.43 -3.30
N GLY A 153 -12.70 9.23 -2.42
CA GLY A 153 -12.92 8.80 -1.04
C GLY A 153 -11.71 9.11 -0.16
N MET A 154 -11.90 9.21 1.16
CA MET A 154 -10.78 9.47 2.04
C MET A 154 -9.77 8.33 1.98
N LEU A 155 -8.50 8.70 1.81
CA LEU A 155 -7.35 7.80 1.62
C LEU A 155 -7.34 7.02 0.29
N ASP A 156 -8.11 7.46 -0.71
CA ASP A 156 -8.14 6.83 -2.03
C ASP A 156 -6.76 6.82 -2.71
N ALA A 157 -6.05 7.95 -2.76
CA ALA A 157 -4.74 8.10 -3.38
C ALA A 157 -3.72 7.09 -2.82
N GLN A 158 -3.77 6.88 -1.50
CA GLN A 158 -2.87 6.00 -0.76
C GLN A 158 -3.26 4.52 -0.89
N ALA A 159 -4.53 4.20 -1.05
CA ALA A 159 -4.99 2.81 -1.03
C ALA A 159 -5.32 2.24 -2.42
N TYR A 160 -5.87 3.01 -3.35
CA TYR A 160 -6.37 2.49 -4.64
C TYR A 160 -6.39 3.50 -5.79
N GLY A 161 -5.81 4.69 -5.61
CA GLY A 161 -6.03 5.86 -6.45
C GLY A 161 -5.11 6.03 -7.65
N VAL A 162 -4.15 5.14 -7.93
CA VAL A 162 -3.24 5.30 -9.07
C VAL A 162 -3.92 4.88 -10.39
N LYS A 163 -3.71 5.64 -11.46
CA LYS A 163 -4.09 5.36 -12.86
C LYS A 163 -2.82 5.44 -13.71
N THR A 164 -2.71 4.59 -14.71
CA THR A 164 -1.47 4.40 -15.48
C THR A 164 -1.77 3.64 -16.76
N ASN A 165 -0.80 3.62 -17.68
CA ASN A 165 -0.82 2.81 -18.90
C ASN A 165 0.03 1.53 -18.74
N VAL A 166 0.06 0.69 -19.78
CA VAL A 166 0.81 -0.58 -19.75
C VAL A 166 2.34 -0.39 -19.83
N GLN A 167 2.80 0.68 -20.48
CA GLN A 167 4.23 0.98 -20.65
C GLN A 167 4.87 1.38 -19.31
N ASP A 168 4.24 2.31 -18.60
CA ASP A 168 4.65 2.72 -17.26
C ASP A 168 4.56 1.56 -16.27
N MET A 169 3.55 0.70 -16.37
CA MET A 169 3.48 -0.51 -15.54
C MET A 169 4.61 -1.49 -15.83
N ALA A 170 5.02 -1.65 -17.09
CA ALA A 170 6.21 -2.44 -17.42
C ALA A 170 7.47 -1.81 -16.82
N ASN A 171 7.61 -0.48 -16.88
CA ASN A 171 8.72 0.23 -16.23
C ASN A 171 8.70 0.06 -14.70
N TRP A 172 7.52 0.09 -14.08
CA TRP A 172 7.33 -0.20 -12.66
C TRP A 172 7.79 -1.61 -12.28
N VAL A 173 7.42 -2.62 -13.07
CA VAL A 173 7.88 -4.01 -12.88
C VAL A 173 9.39 -4.10 -13.02
N MET A 174 9.97 -3.54 -14.09
CA MET A 174 11.42 -3.56 -14.32
C MET A 174 12.19 -2.91 -13.18
N ALA A 175 11.71 -1.78 -12.64
CA ALA A 175 12.31 -1.12 -11.48
C ALA A 175 12.25 -1.98 -10.21
N ASN A 176 11.17 -2.73 -10.01
CA ASN A 176 11.02 -3.63 -8.86
C ASN A 176 11.81 -4.95 -9.01
N MET A 177 12.02 -5.44 -10.23
CA MET A 177 12.85 -6.62 -10.51
C MET A 177 14.35 -6.34 -10.41
N ALA A 178 14.77 -5.13 -10.76
CA ALA A 178 16.17 -4.71 -10.84
C ALA A 178 16.38 -3.34 -10.15
N PRO A 179 16.11 -3.21 -8.84
CA PRO A 179 16.24 -1.94 -8.12
C PRO A 179 17.64 -1.35 -8.20
N GLU A 180 18.69 -2.16 -8.39
CA GLU A 180 20.06 -1.71 -8.59
C GLU A 180 20.25 -0.78 -9.80
N LYS A 181 19.32 -0.81 -10.77
CA LYS A 181 19.31 0.08 -11.94
C LYS A 181 18.65 1.43 -11.67
N VAL A 182 17.99 1.60 -10.52
CA VAL A 182 17.36 2.86 -10.14
C VAL A 182 18.42 3.84 -9.64
N ALA A 183 18.48 5.01 -10.29
CA ALA A 183 19.52 6.01 -10.03
C ALA A 183 19.36 6.75 -8.69
N ASP A 184 18.12 7.08 -8.30
CA ASP A 184 17.84 7.71 -7.00
C ASP A 184 18.10 6.72 -5.86
N ALA A 185 19.05 7.05 -4.98
CA ALA A 185 19.52 6.12 -3.96
C ALA A 185 18.44 5.78 -2.91
N SER A 186 17.67 6.77 -2.48
CA SER A 186 16.55 6.57 -1.54
C SER A 186 15.44 5.74 -2.15
N LEU A 187 15.09 5.98 -3.42
CA LEU A 187 14.07 5.20 -4.11
C LEU A 187 14.53 3.76 -4.35
N LYS A 188 15.79 3.55 -4.74
CA LYS A 188 16.39 2.21 -4.85
C LYS A 188 16.24 1.43 -3.55
N GLN A 189 16.60 2.06 -2.42
CA GLN A 189 16.45 1.43 -1.10
C GLN A 189 14.98 1.23 -0.73
N GLY A 190 14.11 2.18 -1.07
CA GLY A 190 12.67 2.08 -0.83
C GLY A 190 12.01 0.92 -1.56
N ILE A 191 12.41 0.66 -2.82
CA ILE A 191 11.96 -0.51 -3.58
C ILE A 191 12.40 -1.80 -2.89
N ALA A 192 13.65 -1.87 -2.43
CA ALA A 192 14.14 -3.03 -1.68
C ALA A 192 13.37 -3.22 -0.36
N LEU A 193 13.17 -2.17 0.42
CA LEU A 193 12.41 -2.23 1.68
C LEU A 193 10.97 -2.70 1.45
N ALA A 194 10.33 -2.27 0.36
CA ALA A 194 8.97 -2.69 0.05
C ALA A 194 8.82 -4.21 -0.21
N GLN A 195 9.91 -4.88 -0.60
CA GLN A 195 9.95 -6.32 -0.83
C GLN A 195 10.64 -7.11 0.31
N SER A 196 11.06 -6.44 1.38
CA SER A 196 11.48 -7.13 2.61
C SER A 196 10.31 -7.91 3.21
N ARG A 197 10.61 -9.03 3.86
CA ARG A 197 9.61 -9.91 4.47
C ARG A 197 9.46 -9.54 5.95
N TYR A 198 8.34 -8.92 6.31
CA TYR A 198 8.06 -8.46 7.67
C TYR A 198 7.22 -9.45 8.47
N TRP A 199 6.26 -10.10 7.82
CA TRP A 199 5.36 -11.07 8.43
C TRP A 199 5.22 -12.29 7.54
N ARG A 200 5.12 -13.47 8.15
CA ARG A 200 4.74 -14.71 7.49
C ARG A 200 3.28 -15.05 7.81
N ILE A 201 2.52 -15.37 6.78
CA ILE A 201 1.11 -15.78 6.82
C ILE A 201 0.98 -17.05 5.99
N GLY A 202 1.03 -18.21 6.64
CA GLY A 202 1.15 -19.49 5.93
C GLY A 202 2.42 -19.56 5.08
N SER A 203 2.24 -19.67 3.76
CA SER A 203 3.32 -19.67 2.75
C SER A 203 3.67 -18.27 2.22
N MET A 204 2.82 -17.26 2.47
CA MET A 204 2.99 -15.90 1.99
C MET A 204 3.76 -15.04 3.00
N TYR A 205 4.49 -14.06 2.49
CA TYR A 205 5.18 -13.02 3.25
C TYR A 205 4.63 -11.65 2.87
N GLN A 206 4.36 -10.84 3.89
CA GLN A 206 3.90 -9.46 3.71
C GLN A 206 5.08 -8.50 3.61
N GLY A 207 5.15 -7.76 2.51
CA GLY A 207 6.00 -6.59 2.30
C GLY A 207 5.26 -5.27 2.57
N LEU A 208 5.84 -4.15 2.14
CA LEU A 208 5.13 -2.87 2.13
C LEU A 208 4.31 -2.80 0.83
N GLY A 209 3.02 -3.08 0.93
CA GLY A 209 2.13 -3.20 -0.23
C GLY A 209 2.28 -4.54 -0.96
N TRP A 210 3.50 -4.94 -1.32
CA TRP A 210 3.79 -6.21 -1.99
C TRP A 210 3.49 -7.44 -1.13
N GLU A 211 3.11 -8.53 -1.78
CA GLU A 211 2.96 -9.87 -1.19
C GLU A 211 3.94 -10.81 -1.91
N MET A 212 4.58 -11.72 -1.17
CA MET A 212 5.64 -12.56 -1.70
C MET A 212 5.49 -14.02 -1.27
N LEU A 213 5.79 -14.95 -2.18
CA LEU A 213 5.96 -16.38 -1.88
C LEU A 213 7.34 -16.84 -2.32
N ASN A 214 7.87 -17.92 -1.74
CA ASN A 214 9.10 -18.53 -2.26
C ASN A 214 8.85 -19.09 -3.67
N TRP A 215 9.83 -18.95 -4.56
CA TRP A 215 9.83 -19.58 -5.89
C TRP A 215 10.75 -20.82 -5.89
N PRO A 216 10.35 -21.96 -6.50
CA PRO A 216 9.09 -22.19 -7.21
C PRO A 216 7.87 -22.24 -6.26
N VAL A 217 6.72 -21.83 -6.79
CA VAL A 217 5.43 -21.85 -6.08
C VAL A 217 4.44 -22.74 -6.82
N GLU A 218 3.68 -23.55 -6.09
CA GLU A 218 2.56 -24.31 -6.66
C GLU A 218 1.45 -23.34 -7.10
N ALA A 219 0.98 -23.47 -8.34
CA ALA A 219 0.00 -22.54 -8.90
C ALA A 219 -1.27 -22.44 -8.04
N ASN A 220 -1.75 -23.56 -7.49
CA ASN A 220 -2.93 -23.59 -6.63
C ASN A 220 -2.76 -22.74 -5.35
N THR A 221 -1.55 -22.64 -4.80
CA THR A 221 -1.28 -21.77 -3.64
C THR A 221 -1.56 -20.30 -3.97
N VAL A 222 -1.18 -19.84 -5.17
CA VAL A 222 -1.42 -18.46 -5.60
C VAL A 222 -2.89 -18.25 -5.95
N ILE A 223 -3.52 -19.21 -6.64
CA ILE A 223 -4.92 -19.13 -7.08
C ILE A 223 -5.86 -19.09 -5.86
N GLU A 224 -5.77 -20.08 -4.97
CA GLU A 224 -6.63 -20.18 -3.79
C GLU A 224 -6.35 -19.05 -2.79
N GLY A 225 -5.09 -18.66 -2.62
CA GLY A 225 -4.70 -17.53 -1.76
C GLY A 225 -5.25 -16.19 -2.24
N SER A 226 -5.61 -16.07 -3.53
CA SER A 226 -6.19 -14.85 -4.12
C SER A 226 -7.72 -14.78 -4.02
N ASP A 227 -8.40 -15.87 -3.64
CA ASP A 227 -9.84 -15.88 -3.39
C ASP A 227 -10.15 -14.92 -2.24
N SER A 228 -11.21 -14.11 -2.39
CA SER A 228 -11.55 -13.09 -1.39
C SER A 228 -11.86 -13.67 -0.01
N LYS A 229 -12.34 -14.92 0.06
CA LYS A 229 -12.58 -15.64 1.33
C LYS A 229 -11.29 -15.88 2.11
N VAL A 230 -10.15 -15.98 1.42
CA VAL A 230 -8.83 -16.18 2.02
C VAL A 230 -8.10 -14.84 2.16
N ALA A 231 -8.02 -14.07 1.07
CA ALA A 231 -7.26 -12.83 1.00
C ALA A 231 -7.75 -11.73 1.97
N LEU A 232 -9.05 -11.73 2.28
CA LEU A 232 -9.70 -10.74 3.17
C LEU A 232 -10.01 -11.30 4.56
N ALA A 233 -9.71 -12.57 4.83
CA ALA A 233 -9.91 -13.15 6.15
C ALA A 233 -8.84 -12.62 7.14
N PRO A 234 -9.19 -12.53 8.44
CA PRO A 234 -8.19 -12.34 9.47
C PRO A 234 -7.31 -13.59 9.58
N LEU A 235 -6.00 -13.44 9.45
CA LEU A 235 -5.05 -14.55 9.52
C LEU A 235 -3.97 -14.27 10.56
N PRO A 236 -3.59 -15.26 11.39
CA PRO A 236 -2.49 -15.09 12.33
C PRO A 236 -1.18 -14.83 11.59
N VAL A 237 -0.31 -14.01 12.17
CA VAL A 237 0.99 -13.66 11.60
C VAL A 237 2.13 -14.11 12.50
N ALA A 238 3.25 -14.49 11.89
CA ALA A 238 4.52 -14.64 12.58
C ALA A 238 5.47 -13.51 12.14
N GLU A 239 5.98 -12.72 13.09
CA GLU A 239 6.92 -11.64 12.80
C GLU A 239 8.24 -12.22 12.29
N VAL A 240 8.80 -11.59 11.27
CA VAL A 240 10.16 -11.84 10.80
C VAL A 240 11.01 -10.68 11.34
N ASN A 241 11.70 -10.92 12.45
CA ASN A 241 12.47 -9.89 13.15
C ASN A 241 13.93 -10.38 13.39
N PRO A 242 14.95 -9.74 12.77
CA PRO A 242 14.83 -8.61 11.85
C PRO A 242 14.14 -9.00 10.53
N PRO A 243 13.52 -8.04 9.81
CA PRO A 243 12.90 -8.32 8.51
C PRO A 243 13.91 -8.93 7.53
N ALA A 244 13.51 -10.00 6.84
CA ALA A 244 14.39 -10.60 5.84
C ALA A 244 14.47 -9.69 4.60
N PRO A 245 15.66 -9.45 4.04
CA PRO A 245 15.82 -8.61 2.85
C PRO A 245 15.13 -9.26 1.62
N PRO A 246 14.99 -8.53 0.50
CA PRO A 246 14.41 -9.08 -0.73
C PRO A 246 15.09 -10.39 -1.16
N VAL A 247 14.26 -11.41 -1.37
CA VAL A 247 14.71 -12.74 -1.80
C VAL A 247 14.49 -12.87 -3.29
N LYS A 248 15.57 -13.00 -4.07
CA LYS A 248 15.52 -13.06 -5.55
C LYS A 248 14.61 -14.17 -6.07
N ALA A 249 14.61 -15.35 -5.44
CA ALA A 249 13.73 -16.46 -5.77
C ALA A 249 12.37 -16.29 -5.07
N SER A 250 11.61 -15.26 -5.46
CA SER A 250 10.25 -15.02 -4.96
C SER A 250 9.26 -14.79 -6.09
N TRP A 251 8.04 -15.30 -5.91
CA TRP A 251 6.87 -14.80 -6.61
C TRP A 251 6.39 -13.55 -5.88
N VAL A 252 6.63 -12.36 -6.45
CA VAL A 252 6.21 -11.07 -5.89
C VAL A 252 5.00 -10.58 -6.68
N HIS A 253 3.89 -10.30 -6.01
CA HIS A 253 2.64 -10.00 -6.72
C HIS A 253 1.71 -9.04 -5.98
N LYS A 254 0.72 -8.52 -6.72
CA LYS A 254 -0.42 -7.82 -6.16
C LYS A 254 -1.67 -7.88 -7.05
N THR A 255 -2.79 -8.22 -6.45
CA THR A 255 -4.14 -8.04 -7.03
C THR A 255 -4.65 -6.61 -6.84
N GLY A 256 -5.40 -6.09 -7.81
CA GLY A 256 -6.04 -4.78 -7.71
C GLY A 256 -7.33 -4.68 -8.49
N SER A 257 -8.37 -4.16 -7.85
CA SER A 257 -9.64 -3.90 -8.49
C SER A 257 -10.24 -2.57 -8.06
N THR A 258 -11.13 -2.05 -8.89
CA THR A 258 -12.11 -1.01 -8.55
C THR A 258 -13.47 -1.45 -9.09
N GLY A 259 -14.51 -0.65 -8.80
CA GLY A 259 -15.61 -0.36 -9.73
C GLY A 259 -15.83 -1.36 -10.87
N GLY A 260 -15.22 -1.04 -12.01
CA GLY A 260 -15.36 -1.78 -13.25
C GLY A 260 -14.02 -2.17 -13.87
N VAL A 261 -12.98 -2.40 -13.07
CA VAL A 261 -11.66 -2.80 -13.56
C VAL A 261 -11.03 -3.82 -12.59
N GLY A 262 -10.46 -4.90 -13.14
CA GLY A 262 -9.60 -5.86 -12.43
C GLY A 262 -8.21 -5.91 -13.06
N ARG A 263 -7.18 -6.03 -12.24
CA ARG A 263 -5.76 -6.05 -12.64
C ARG A 263 -4.97 -6.98 -11.71
N TYR A 264 -3.88 -7.51 -12.26
CA TYR A 264 -2.90 -8.28 -11.52
C TYR A 264 -1.51 -7.79 -11.93
N LEU A 265 -0.59 -7.83 -10.98
CA LEU A 265 0.83 -7.59 -11.19
C LEU A 265 1.63 -8.69 -10.53
#